data_AF-I6APB6-F1
#
_entry.id   AF-I6APB6-F1
#
_cell.length_a   1.000
_cell.length_b   1.000
_cell.length_c   1.000
_cell.angle_alpha   90.00
_cell.angle_beta   90.00
_cell.angle_gamma   90.00
#
_symmetry.space_group_name_H-M   'P 1'
#
loop_
_entity.id
_entity.type
_entity.pdbx_description
1 polymer ?
#
loop_
_entity_poly.entity_id
_entity_poly.type
_entity_poly.pdbx_seq_one_letter_code
_entity_poly.pdbx_strand_id
1 'polypeptide(L)'
;MSTPKHTPGPWNAFRAASSICVSADEPVERIEDVAKSMYIEVFGENKVANAHLIAAAPEMLVALNTAADALVFQIERCGKDSLRATLATVCAAIAKAKGETV
;
A
#
# COMPACT_ATOMS: atom_id res chain seq x y z
N MET A 1 1.54 9.91 12.13
CA MET A 1 1.29 8.69 11.33
C MET A 1 2.57 8.37 10.59
N SER A 2 3.13 7.17 10.74
CA SER A 2 4.39 6.78 10.07
C SER A 2 4.12 6.39 8.62
N THR A 3 4.89 6.93 7.69
CA THR A 3 4.89 6.50 6.29
C THR A 3 5.32 5.03 6.19
N PRO A 4 4.65 4.19 5.38
CA PRO A 4 5.03 2.79 5.23
C PRO A 4 6.38 2.69 4.51
N LYS A 5 7.32 1.98 5.15
CA LYS A 5 8.72 1.84 4.72
C LYS A 5 8.88 1.22 3.33
N HIS A 6 7.94 0.38 2.90
CA HIS A 6 8.03 -0.41 1.67
C HIS A 6 7.33 0.22 0.45
N THR A 7 6.45 1.19 0.68
CA THR A 7 5.78 2.00 -0.35
C THR A 7 5.75 3.45 0.13
N PRO A 8 6.91 4.14 0.22
CA PRO A 8 6.93 5.54 0.63
C PRO A 8 6.22 6.38 -0.43
N GLY A 9 4.93 6.64 -0.19
CA GLY A 9 4.10 7.54 -0.96
C GLY A 9 4.20 8.98 -0.45
N PRO A 10 3.41 9.91 -1.02
CA PRO A 10 2.24 9.63 -1.84
C PRO A 10 2.59 9.22 -3.27
N TRP A 11 1.89 8.20 -3.79
CA TRP A 11 1.98 7.78 -5.19
C TRP A 11 0.81 8.34 -5.98
N ASN A 12 1.08 8.83 -7.19
CA ASN A 12 0.08 9.37 -8.10
C ASN A 12 0.03 8.55 -9.38
N ALA A 13 -1.17 8.10 -9.74
CA ALA A 13 -1.43 7.51 -11.05
C ALA A 13 -1.74 8.62 -12.05
N PHE A 14 -1.03 8.65 -13.18
CA PHE A 14 -1.25 9.61 -14.25
C PHE A 14 -1.11 8.96 -15.63
N ARG A 15 -1.74 9.57 -16.64
CA ARG A 15 -1.68 9.08 -18.02
C ARG A 15 -0.49 9.70 -18.75
N ALA A 16 0.35 8.87 -19.37
CA ALA A 16 1.46 9.30 -20.19
C ALA A 16 1.34 8.70 -21.60
N ALA A 17 1.17 9.53 -22.64
CA ALA A 17 1.03 9.13 -24.05
C ALA A 17 0.14 7.88 -24.29
N SER A 18 0.71 6.68 -24.28
CA SER A 18 0.03 5.38 -24.50
C SER A 18 -0.10 4.50 -23.24
N SER A 19 0.54 4.84 -22.12
CA SER A 19 0.59 4.08 -20.87
C SER A 19 -0.06 4.82 -19.69
N ILE A 20 -0.25 4.11 -18.57
CA ILE A 20 -0.54 4.71 -17.26
C ILE A 20 0.71 4.52 -16.40
N CYS A 21 1.15 5.59 -15.78
CA CYS A 21 2.32 5.62 -14.92
C CYS A 21 1.88 5.84 -13.46
N VAL A 22 2.66 5.31 -12.53
CA VAL A 22 2.56 5.63 -11.11
C VAL A 22 3.90 6.24 -10.65
N SER A 23 3.87 7.38 -9.95
CA SER A 23 5.06 8.08 -9.45
C SER A 23 4.90 8.57 -8.01
N ALA A 24 5.98 8.63 -7.23
CA ALA A 24 5.98 9.29 -5.92
C ALA A 24 6.28 10.81 -6.04
N ASP A 25 5.65 11.64 -5.21
CA ASP A 25 5.78 13.12 -5.28
C ASP A 25 7.08 13.72 -4.72
N GLU A 26 7.98 12.93 -4.14
CA GLU A 26 9.22 13.49 -3.61
C GLU A 26 10.35 13.47 -4.64
N PRO A 27 10.97 14.63 -4.96
CA PRO A 27 12.31 14.63 -5.53
C PRO A 27 13.24 14.04 -4.46
N VAL A 28 13.86 12.89 -4.75
CA VAL A 28 14.92 12.34 -3.89
C VAL A 28 16.03 13.40 -3.84
N GLU A 29 16.15 14.12 -2.72
CA GLU A 29 17.21 15.12 -2.55
C GLU A 29 18.59 14.43 -2.54
N ARG A 30 19.21 14.48 -3.72
CA ARG A 30 20.64 14.40 -4.08
C ARG A 30 21.42 13.13 -3.70
N ILE A 31 21.72 12.33 -4.72
CA ILE A 31 23.08 11.80 -4.98
C ILE A 31 23.34 11.96 -6.49
N GLU A 32 24.58 12.19 -6.88
CA GLU A 32 25.08 12.59 -8.21
C GLU A 32 24.84 11.60 -9.38
N ASP A 33 23.84 10.73 -9.28
CA ASP A 33 23.32 9.91 -10.37
C ASP A 33 21.84 10.24 -10.54
N VAL A 34 21.49 10.78 -11.70
CA VAL A 34 20.13 11.01 -12.23
C VAL A 34 19.02 10.64 -11.24
N ALA A 35 18.39 11.65 -10.63
CA ALA A 35 17.21 11.50 -9.79
C ALA A 35 16.23 10.52 -10.46
N LYS A 36 16.25 9.26 -10.04
CA LYS A 36 15.36 8.22 -10.56
C LYS A 36 14.00 8.49 -9.97
N SER A 37 13.20 9.33 -10.64
CA SER A 37 11.76 9.24 -10.55
C SER A 37 11.40 7.77 -10.79
N MET A 38 10.89 7.08 -9.78
CA MET A 38 10.46 5.69 -9.95
C MET A 38 9.12 5.72 -10.67
N TYR A 39 9.12 5.36 -11.96
CA TYR A 39 7.92 5.23 -12.76
C TYR A 39 7.62 3.74 -12.98
N ILE A 40 6.39 3.34 -12.68
CA ILE A 40 5.88 2.01 -13.01
C ILE A 40 4.90 2.17 -14.17
N GLU A 41 5.24 1.59 -15.32
CA GLU A 41 4.30 1.52 -16.44
C GLU A 41 3.34 0.35 -16.25
N VAL A 42 2.05 0.64 -16.28
CA VAL A 42 0.98 -0.35 -16.15
C VAL A 42 0.40 -0.66 -17.52
N PHE A 43 0.52 -1.92 -17.94
CA PHE A 43 0.01 -2.44 -19.22
C PHE A 43 -1.17 -3.40 -19.04
N GLY A 44 -1.83 -3.72 -20.15
CA GLY A 44 -2.92 -4.70 -20.19
C GLY A 44 -4.32 -4.12 -19.97
N GLU A 45 -5.30 -5.02 -19.91
CA GLU A 45 -6.68 -4.68 -19.54
C GLU A 45 -6.72 -4.15 -18.10
N ASN A 46 -7.64 -3.23 -17.81
CA ASN A 46 -7.78 -2.60 -16.49
C ASN A 46 -6.55 -1.80 -16.00
N LYS A 47 -5.62 -1.40 -16.88
CA LYS A 47 -4.41 -0.63 -16.50
C LYS A 47 -4.67 0.61 -15.64
N VAL A 48 -5.79 1.29 -15.85
CA VAL A 48 -6.20 2.46 -15.04
C VAL A 48 -6.56 2.03 -13.61
N ALA A 49 -7.40 1.00 -13.46
CA ALA A 49 -7.79 0.49 -12.14
C ALA A 49 -6.59 -0.08 -11.38
N ASN A 50 -5.70 -0.81 -12.07
CA ASN A 50 -4.49 -1.36 -11.48
C ASN A 50 -3.51 -0.25 -11.03
N ALA A 51 -3.37 0.82 -11.82
CA ALA A 51 -2.53 1.95 -11.44
C ALA A 51 -3.07 2.68 -10.19
N HIS A 52 -4.38 2.90 -10.11
CA HIS A 52 -4.99 3.45 -8.91
C HIS A 52 -4.83 2.53 -7.69
N LEU A 53 -4.93 1.22 -7.88
CA LEU A 53 -4.72 0.25 -6.81
C LEU A 53 -3.29 0.29 -6.27
N ILE A 54 -2.29 0.37 -7.15
CA ILE A 54 -0.87 0.51 -6.76
C ILE A 54 -0.65 1.86 -6.05
N ALA A 55 -1.23 2.94 -6.59
CA ALA A 55 -1.09 4.27 -6.02
C ALA A 55 -1.67 4.35 -4.58
N ALA A 56 -2.79 3.66 -4.32
CA ALA A 56 -3.43 3.60 -3.01
C ALA A 56 -2.78 2.62 -2.02
N ALA A 57 -1.74 1.88 -2.42
CA ALA A 57 -1.13 0.85 -1.58
C ALA A 57 -0.63 1.35 -0.20
N PRO A 58 0.00 2.54 -0.08
CA PRO A 58 0.40 3.08 1.23
C PRO A 58 -0.82 3.31 2.15
N GLU A 59 -1.84 3.98 1.66
CA GLU A 59 -3.05 4.34 2.41
C GLU A 59 -3.84 3.09 2.79
N MET A 60 -3.91 2.11 1.88
CA MET A 60 -4.52 0.81 2.16
C MET A 60 -3.78 0.06 3.27
N LEU A 61 -2.44 0.09 3.30
CA LEU A 61 -1.67 -0.54 4.39
C LEU A 61 -1.93 0.16 5.73
N VAL A 62 -1.99 1.48 5.76
CA VAL A 62 -2.35 2.24 6.98
C VAL A 62 -3.76 1.90 7.47
N ALA A 63 -4.73 1.85 6.55
CA ALA A 63 -6.11 1.48 6.86
C ALA A 63 -6.20 0.04 7.40
N LEU A 64 -5.45 -0.91 6.82
CA LEU A 64 -5.41 -2.29 7.30
C LEU A 64 -4.81 -2.41 8.69
N ASN A 65 -3.72 -1.71 9.00
CA ASN A 65 -3.16 -1.70 10.36
C ASN A 65 -4.19 -1.14 11.37
N THR A 66 -4.87 -0.05 11.01
CA THR A 66 -5.93 0.54 11.85
C THR A 66 -7.09 -0.45 12.08
N ALA A 67 -7.48 -1.20 11.04
CA ALA A 67 -8.50 -2.22 11.15
C ALA A 67 -8.05 -3.40 12.04
N ALA A 68 -6.78 -3.82 11.95
CA ALA A 68 -6.22 -4.87 12.81
C ALA A 68 -6.29 -4.46 14.29
N ASP A 69 -5.87 -3.23 14.62
CA ASP A 69 -5.93 -2.71 15.99
C ASP A 69 -7.37 -2.67 16.53
N ALA A 70 -8.32 -2.24 15.70
CA ALA A 70 -9.74 -2.22 16.07
C ALA A 70 -10.30 -3.64 16.30
N LEU A 71 -9.89 -4.62 15.49
CA LEU A 71 -10.29 -6.01 15.66
C LEU A 71 -9.72 -6.62 16.95
N VAL A 72 -8.44 -6.36 17.26
CA VAL A 72 -7.82 -6.78 18.53
C VAL A 72 -8.60 -6.21 19.71
N PHE A 73 -8.90 -4.91 19.70
CA PHE A 73 -9.68 -4.26 20.75
C PHE A 73 -11.06 -4.91 20.93
N GLN A 74 -11.76 -5.22 19.84
CA GLN A 74 -13.08 -5.88 19.90
C GLN A 74 -13.01 -7.32 20.44
N ILE A 75 -11.96 -8.07 20.11
CA ILE A 75 -11.74 -9.43 20.62
C ILE A 75 -11.44 -9.38 22.12
N GLU A 76 -10.48 -8.56 22.54
CA GLU A 76 -10.00 -8.51 23.92
C GLU A 76 -11.03 -7.89 24.88
N ARG A 77 -11.70 -6.81 24.47
CA ARG A 77 -12.60 -6.06 25.36
C ARG A 77 -14.04 -6.54 25.33
N CYS A 78 -14.49 -7.10 24.21
CA CYS A 78 -15.89 -7.51 24.02
C CYS A 78 -16.05 -9.03 23.83
N GLY A 79 -14.97 -9.81 23.89
CA GLY A 79 -15.03 -11.27 23.77
C GLY A 79 -15.54 -11.77 22.42
N LYS A 80 -15.37 -10.98 21.35
CA LYS A 80 -15.87 -11.32 20.00
C LYS A 80 -14.95 -12.31 19.30
N ASP A 81 -14.85 -13.53 19.81
CA ASP A 81 -13.97 -14.58 19.27
C ASP A 81 -14.25 -14.93 17.80
N SER A 82 -15.47 -14.68 17.31
CA SER A 82 -15.82 -14.81 15.89
C SER A 82 -14.98 -13.94 14.96
N LEU A 83 -14.38 -12.85 15.47
CA LEU A 83 -13.51 -11.95 14.69
C LEU A 83 -12.07 -12.46 14.58
N ARG A 84 -11.67 -13.52 15.29
CA ARG A 84 -10.29 -14.04 15.26
C ARG A 84 -9.88 -14.50 13.86
N ALA A 85 -10.78 -15.14 13.13
CA ALA A 85 -10.52 -15.55 11.75
C ALA A 85 -10.30 -14.34 10.84
N THR A 86 -11.13 -13.29 10.97
CA THR A 86 -10.96 -12.04 10.23
C THR A 86 -9.66 -11.34 10.58
N LEU A 87 -9.29 -11.26 11.86
CA LEU A 87 -8.02 -10.70 12.31
C LEU A 87 -6.84 -11.46 11.69
N ALA A 88 -6.88 -12.79 11.66
CA ALA A 88 -5.85 -13.60 11.02
C ALA A 88 -5.70 -13.29 9.52
N THR A 89 -6.82 -13.12 8.80
CA THR A 89 -6.79 -12.72 7.38
C THR A 89 -6.18 -11.32 7.18
N VAL A 90 -6.56 -10.35 8.03
CA VAL A 90 -6.00 -8.98 7.98
C VAL A 90 -4.50 -8.99 8.27
N CYS A 91 -4.07 -9.71 9.31
CA CYS A 91 -2.65 -9.86 9.64
C CYS A 91 -1.85 -10.50 8.51
N ALA A 92 -2.38 -11.55 7.87
CA ALA A 92 -1.74 -12.17 6.71
C ALA A 92 -1.60 -11.20 5.52
N ALA A 93 -2.63 -10.39 5.25
CA ALA A 93 -2.57 -9.37 4.21
C ALA A 93 -1.53 -8.28 4.51
N ILE A 94 -1.44 -7.83 5.78
CA ILE A 94 -0.43 -6.87 6.23
C ILE A 94 0.98 -7.48 6.10
N ALA A 95 1.18 -8.71 6.55
CA ALA A 95 2.46 -9.40 6.45
C ALA A 95 2.90 -9.52 4.99
N LYS A 96 1.99 -9.90 4.09
CA LYS A 96 2.24 -9.93 2.65
C LYS A 96 2.62 -8.55 2.10
N ALA A 97 1.91 -7.49 2.49
CA ALA A 97 2.18 -6.11 2.06
C ALA A 97 3.54 -5.59 2.58
N LYS A 98 4.01 -6.08 3.72
CA LYS A 98 5.36 -5.78 4.27
C LYS A 98 6.46 -6.69 3.73
N GLY A 99 6.11 -7.73 2.96
CA GLY A 99 7.05 -8.73 2.46
C GLY A 99 7.54 -9.72 3.54
N GLU A 100 6.77 -9.91 4.61
CA GLU A 100 7.09 -10.79 5.74
C GLU A 100 6.69 -12.27 5.48
N THR A 101 5.92 -12.53 4.43
CA THR A 101 5.54 -13.88 3.98
C THR A 101 5.93 -14.06 2.51
N VAL A 102 6.84 -15.00 2.23
CA VAL A 102 7.25 -15.41 0.89
C VAL A 102 6.49 -16.66 0.48
#